data_AF-A0A538J726-F1
#
_entry.id   AF-A0A538J726-F1
#
_cell.length_a   1.000
_cell.length_b   1.000
_cell.length_c   1.000
_cell.angle_alpha   90.00
_cell.angle_beta   90.00
_cell.angle_gamma   90.00
#
_symmetry.space_group_name_H-M   'P 1'
#
loop_
_entity.id
_entity.type
_entity.pdbx_description
1 polymer ?
#
loop_
_entity_poly.entity_id
_entity_poly.type
_entity_poly.pdbx_seq_one_letter_code
_entity_poly.pdbx_strand_id
1 'polypeptide(L)'
;MNSADPRGRRIAVVADSRLEALLPELEAGGFGTIQLPPAGLEREIVSEWLEQVAEHVAEFVRNGYEVVLAGDGENEEELRAKLSELGIADLAAAPFA
;
A
#
# COMPACT_ATOMS: atom_id res chain seq x y z
N MET A 1 26.11 16.79 -12.61
CA MET A 1 24.71 16.38 -12.37
C MET A 1 24.72 14.88 -12.13
N ASN A 2 24.53 14.43 -10.88
CA ASN A 2 24.24 13.03 -10.62
C ASN A 2 23.15 12.98 -9.55
N SER A 3 21.91 13.18 -10.02
CA SER A 3 20.71 13.32 -9.20
C SER A 3 19.68 12.31 -9.72
N ALA A 4 19.93 11.01 -9.56
CA ALA A 4 19.00 9.99 -10.03
C ALA A 4 19.30 8.58 -9.48
N ASP A 5 19.29 8.39 -8.16
CA ASP A 5 18.84 7.08 -7.66
C ASP A 5 17.59 7.27 -6.79
N PRO A 6 16.43 7.46 -7.44
CA PRO A 6 15.13 7.34 -6.82
C PRO A 6 14.77 5.87 -6.88
N ARG A 7 14.78 5.14 -5.76
CA ARG A 7 13.68 4.18 -5.59
C ARG A 7 12.43 5.03 -5.80
N GLY A 8 11.77 4.87 -6.95
CA GLY A 8 10.76 5.80 -7.45
C GLY A 8 9.85 6.08 -6.28
N ARG A 9 9.57 7.35 -5.95
CA ARG A 9 8.74 7.73 -4.80
C ARG A 9 7.30 7.21 -5.00
N ARG A 10 7.17 5.89 -4.91
CA ARG A 10 6.15 5.02 -5.47
C ARG A 10 6.05 3.84 -4.54
N ILE A 11 4.90 3.74 -3.87
CA ILE A 11 4.61 2.66 -2.94
C ILE A 11 3.36 1.94 -3.45
N ALA A 12 3.42 0.63 -3.52
CA ALA A 12 2.26 -0.21 -3.72
C ALA A 12 1.87 -0.84 -2.38
N VAL A 13 0.63 -0.61 -1.96
CA VAL A 13 -0.01 -1.37 -0.88
C VAL A 13 -0.65 -2.59 -1.54
N VAL A 14 -0.21 -3.79 -1.17
CA VAL A 14 -0.52 -5.02 -1.92
C VAL A 14 -1.20 -6.03 -1.03
N ALA A 15 -2.33 -6.59 -1.50
CA ALA A 15 -2.95 -7.73 -0.85
C ALA A 15 -1.99 -8.92 -0.80
N ASP A 16 -1.98 -9.65 0.31
CA ASP A 16 -1.13 -10.83 0.50
C ASP A 16 -1.28 -11.83 -0.66
N SER A 17 -2.53 -12.10 -1.05
CA SER A 17 -2.89 -13.02 -2.14
C SER A 17 -2.33 -12.63 -3.52
N ARG A 18 -1.93 -11.36 -3.69
CA ARG A 18 -1.46 -10.80 -4.96
C ARG A 18 0.04 -10.50 -4.98
N LEU A 19 0.70 -10.50 -3.83
CA LEU A 19 2.08 -10.03 -3.72
C LEU A 19 3.00 -10.79 -4.67
N GLU A 20 3.07 -12.12 -4.55
CA GLU A 20 4.00 -12.94 -5.35
C GLU A 20 3.77 -12.76 -6.86
N ALA A 21 2.51 -12.68 -7.29
CA ALA A 21 2.16 -12.53 -8.70
C ALA A 21 2.53 -11.14 -9.26
N LEU A 22 2.49 -10.09 -8.43
CA LEU A 22 2.74 -8.72 -8.85
C LEU A 22 4.18 -8.24 -8.62
N LEU A 23 5.01 -9.00 -7.89
CA LEU A 23 6.40 -8.61 -7.60
C LEU A 23 7.19 -8.21 -8.86
N PRO A 24 7.16 -8.96 -9.98
CA PRO A 24 7.92 -8.58 -11.17
C PRO A 24 7.50 -7.23 -11.76
N GLU A 25 6.20 -6.95 -11.84
CA GLU A 25 5.64 -5.69 -12.34
C GLU A 25 5.93 -4.53 -11.39
N LEU A 26 5.84 -4.77 -10.08
CA LEU A 26 6.16 -3.80 -9.05
C LEU A 26 7.64 -3.39 -9.08
N GLU A 27 8.53 -4.37 -9.19
CA GLU A 27 9.97 -4.14 -9.35
C GLU A 27 10.27 -3.37 -10.64
N ALA A 28 9.70 -3.80 -11.78
CA ALA A 28 9.87 -3.12 -13.06
C ALA A 28 9.30 -1.69 -13.05
N GLY A 29 8.22 -1.45 -12.30
CA GLY A 29 7.60 -0.15 -12.11
C GLY A 29 8.32 0.76 -11.09
N GLY A 30 9.32 0.22 -10.39
CA GLY A 30 10.11 0.91 -9.38
C GLY A 30 9.36 1.17 -8.07
N PHE A 31 8.37 0.34 -7.74
CA PHE A 31 7.58 0.45 -6.51
C PHE A 31 8.30 -0.20 -5.33
N GLY A 32 8.26 0.46 -4.17
CA GLY A 32 8.37 -0.22 -2.88
C GLY A 32 7.03 -0.86 -2.52
N THR A 33 7.05 -1.94 -1.74
CA THR A 33 5.83 -2.68 -1.37
C THR A 33 5.53 -2.58 0.13
N ILE A 34 4.26 -2.38 0.46
CA ILE A 34 3.70 -2.59 1.80
C ILE A 34 2.65 -3.69 1.66
N GLN A 35 2.78 -4.77 2.41
CA GLN A 35 1.84 -5.89 2.36
C GLN A 35 0.68 -5.63 3.33
N LEU A 36 -0.54 -5.91 2.88
CA LEU A 36 -1.73 -5.98 3.73
C LEU A 36 -1.75 -7.27 4.56
N PRO A 37 -2.53 -7.32 5.65
CA PRO A 37 -2.60 -8.52 6.47
C PRO A 37 -2.99 -9.76 5.64
N PRO A 38 -2.31 -10.91 5.84
CA PRO A 38 -2.70 -12.16 5.21
C PRO A 38 -4.06 -12.65 5.72
N ALA A 39 -4.72 -13.45 4.90
CA ALA A 39 -6.00 -14.05 5.26
C ALA A 39 -5.87 -15.01 6.45
N GLY A 40 -6.97 -15.17 7.19
CA GLY A 40 -7.06 -16.14 8.31
C GLY A 40 -6.47 -15.68 9.63
N LEU A 41 -6.05 -14.42 9.74
CA LEU A 41 -5.66 -13.80 11.01
C LEU A 41 -6.89 -13.41 11.86
N GLU A 42 -6.66 -13.30 13.17
CA GLU A 42 -7.68 -12.79 14.09
C GLU A 42 -7.97 -11.31 13.80
N ARG A 43 -9.23 -10.91 13.97
CA ARG A 43 -9.69 -9.55 13.63
C ARG A 43 -8.93 -8.44 14.35
N GLU A 44 -8.56 -8.67 15.61
CA GLU A 44 -7.78 -7.71 16.40
C GLU A 44 -6.40 -7.47 15.77
N ILE A 45 -5.71 -8.55 15.39
CA ILE A 45 -4.41 -8.50 14.69
C ILE A 45 -4.54 -7.79 13.35
N VAL A 46 -5.59 -8.09 12.58
CA VAL A 46 -5.87 -7.42 11.29
C VAL A 46 -6.05 -5.91 11.50
N SER A 47 -6.86 -5.50 12.48
CA SER A 47 -7.10 -4.08 12.76
C SER A 47 -5.84 -3.34 13.17
N GLU A 48 -5.00 -3.92 14.04
CA GLU A 48 -3.73 -3.31 14.47
C GLU A 48 -2.73 -3.18 13.31
N TRP A 49 -2.64 -4.21 12.47
CA TRP A 49 -1.77 -4.15 11.29
C TRP A 49 -2.28 -3.10 10.30
N LEU A 50 -3.59 -3.04 10.01
CA LEU A 50 -4.16 -2.02 9.13
C LEU A 50 -3.93 -0.60 9.66
N GLU A 51 -3.88 -0.40 10.98
CA GLU A 51 -3.51 0.88 11.59
C GLU A 51 -2.06 1.26 11.25
N GLN A 52 -1.11 0.34 11.43
CA GLN A 52 0.29 0.56 11.05
C GLN A 52 0.46 0.83 9.55
N VAL A 53 -0.26 0.10 8.70
CA VAL A 53 -0.24 0.33 7.25
C VAL A 53 -0.79 1.72 6.92
N ALA A 54 -1.92 2.11 7.52
CA ALA A 54 -2.52 3.42 7.31
C ALA A 54 -1.57 4.55 7.73
N GLU A 55 -0.89 4.42 8.87
CA GLU A 55 0.11 5.38 9.34
C GLU A 55 1.27 5.53 8.36
N HIS A 56 1.89 4.43 7.93
CA HIS A 56 2.98 4.45 6.96
C HIS A 56 2.54 5.06 5.61
N VAL A 57 1.38 4.66 5.11
CA VAL A 57 0.82 5.22 3.87
C VAL A 57 0.59 6.73 4.01
N ALA A 58 0.04 7.18 5.14
CA ALA A 58 -0.18 8.59 5.39
C ALA A 58 1.12 9.40 5.38
N GLU A 59 2.20 8.86 5.96
CA GLU A 59 3.52 9.47 5.87
C GLU A 59 4.01 9.57 4.43
N PHE A 60 3.92 8.50 3.64
CA PHE A 60 4.33 8.52 2.24
C PHE A 60 3.55 9.56 1.42
N VAL A 61 2.23 9.60 1.56
CA VAL A 61 1.38 10.57 0.87
C VAL A 61 1.75 12.01 1.27
N ARG A 62 1.91 12.28 2.57
CA ARG A 62 2.30 13.62 3.07
C ARG A 62 3.68 14.06 2.58
N ASN A 63 4.57 13.11 2.28
CA ASN A 63 5.89 13.37 1.72
C ASN A 63 5.93 13.35 0.18
N GLY A 64 4.77 13.31 -0.48
CA GLY A 64 4.66 13.42 -1.93
C GLY A 64 5.06 12.15 -2.69
N TYR A 65 4.91 10.98 -2.07
CA TYR A 65 5.02 9.71 -2.77
C TYR A 65 3.70 9.43 -3.52
N GLU A 66 3.84 8.85 -4.71
CA GLU A 66 2.74 8.14 -5.37
C GLU A 66 2.46 6.86 -4.56
N VAL A 67 1.22 6.69 -4.12
CA VAL A 67 0.81 5.47 -3.40
C VAL A 67 -0.40 4.88 -4.12
N VAL A 68 -0.29 3.60 -4.49
CA VAL A 68 -1.34 2.84 -5.18
C VAL A 68 -1.75 1.63 -4.37
N LEU A 69 -2.99 1.18 -4.54
CA LEU A 69 -3.55 -0.02 -3.93
C LEU A 69 -3.69 -1.13 -4.98
N ALA A 70 -2.99 -2.24 -4.75
CA ALA A 70 -3.14 -3.51 -5.44
C ALA A 70 -3.87 -4.50 -4.52
N GLY A 71 -5.11 -4.15 -4.15
CA GLY A 71 -5.94 -4.95 -3.27
C GLY A 71 -6.75 -6.02 -4.00
N ASP A 72 -7.28 -6.98 -3.25
CA ASP A 72 -8.15 -8.07 -3.72
C ASP A 72 -9.61 -7.94 -3.24
N GLY A 73 -9.96 -6.79 -2.67
CA GLY A 73 -11.22 -6.49 -2.01
C GLY A 73 -11.21 -6.77 -0.51
N GLU A 74 -10.28 -7.59 0.00
CA GLU A 74 -10.18 -7.89 1.43
C GLU A 74 -9.53 -6.71 2.17
N ASN A 75 -10.09 -6.32 3.31
CA ASN A 75 -9.58 -5.28 4.20
C ASN A 75 -9.49 -3.85 3.61
N GLU A 76 -9.84 -3.65 2.34
CA GLU A 76 -9.71 -2.34 1.67
C GLU A 76 -10.63 -1.26 2.25
N GLU A 77 -11.86 -1.63 2.62
CA GLU A 77 -12.81 -0.69 3.25
C GLU A 77 -12.30 -0.24 4.62
N GLU A 78 -11.75 -1.17 5.41
CA GLU A 78 -11.21 -0.87 6.72
C GLU A 78 -9.92 -0.05 6.64
N LEU A 79 -9.04 -0.35 5.68
CA LEU A 79 -7.87 0.48 5.38
C LEU A 79 -8.30 1.90 5.01
N ARG A 80 -9.29 2.04 4.13
CA ARG A 80 -9.81 3.34 3.68
C ARG A 80 -10.39 4.14 4.84
N ALA A 81 -11.08 3.49 5.77
CA ALA A 81 -11.59 4.15 6.98
C ALA A 81 -10.44 4.73 7.83
N LYS A 82 -9.41 3.93 8.11
CA LYS A 82 -8.23 4.36 8.89
C LYS A 82 -7.43 5.47 8.18
N LEU A 83 -7.28 5.38 6.86
CA LEU A 83 -6.66 6.45 6.07
C LEU A 83 -7.47 7.76 6.13
N SER A 84 -8.80 7.67 6.08
CA SER A 84 -9.67 8.83 6.20
C SER A 84 -9.56 9.51 7.57
N GLU A 85 -9.39 8.75 8.65
CA GLU A 85 -9.14 9.28 10.00
C GLU A 85 -7.84 10.09 10.06
N LEU A 86 -6.84 9.70 9.25
CA LEU A 86 -5.56 10.39 9.09
C LEU A 86 -5.61 11.54 8.07
N GLY A 87 -6.78 11.85 7.51
CA GLY A 87 -6.98 12.91 6.51
C GLY A 87 -6.43 12.56 5.13
N ILE A 88 -6.20 11.28 4.85
CA ILE A 88 -5.73 10.78 3.55
C ILE A 88 -6.96 10.38 2.73
N ALA A 89 -7.06 10.95 1.52
CA ALA A 89 -8.08 10.56 0.56
C ALA A 89 -7.82 9.15 0.04
N ASP A 90 -8.77 8.60 -0.71
CA ASP A 90 -8.64 7.26 -1.26
C ASP A 90 -7.38 7.09 -2.13
N LEU A 91 -6.80 5.89 -2.07
CA LEU A 91 -5.65 5.52 -2.89
C LEU A 91 -6.09 5.19 -4.31
N ALA A 92 -5.25 5.53 -5.28
CA ALA A 92 -5.49 5.10 -6.66
C ALA A 92 -5.31 3.58 -6.78
N ALA A 93 -6.12 2.93 -7.61
CA ALA A 93 -5.90 1.53 -7.96
C ALA A 93 -4.59 1.37 -8.74
N ALA A 94 -3.85 0.29 -8.44
CA ALA A 94 -2.65 -0.04 -9.19
C ALA A 94 -2.97 -0.29 -10.67
N PRO A 95 -2.15 0.22 -11.62
CA PRO A 95 -2.43 0.12 -13.05
C PRO A 95 -2.09 -1.26 -13.66
N PHE A 96 -1.69 -2.23 -12.84
CA PHE A 96 -1.30 -3.58 -13.23
C PHE A 96 -2.26 -4.57 -12.53
N ALA A 97 -2.99 -5.33 -13.34
CA ALA A 97 -3.99 -6.31 -12.94
C ALA A 97 -3.84 -7.59 -13.76
#